data_AF-A0A1J4WRM7-F1
#
_entry.id   AF-A0A1J4WRM7-F1
#
_cell.length_a   1.000
_cell.length_b   1.000
_cell.length_c   1.000
_cell.angle_alpha   90.00
_cell.angle_beta   90.00
_cell.angle_gamma   90.00
#
_symmetry.space_group_name_H-M   'P 1'
#
loop_
_entity.id
_entity.type
_entity.pdbx_description
1 polymer ?
#
loop_
_entity_poly.entity_id
_entity_poly.type
_entity_poly.pdbx_seq_one_letter_code
_entity_poly.pdbx_strand_id
1 'polypeptide(L)'
;MGLWDEKSLKNLEKFFNIKLEKIYLEPLQTYHYRLYYGIIFAEKIRKVFGPLAKPINKILGRISLYLMVHTNLPQKIKGHTVIAVFLKQ
;
A
#
# COMPACT_ATOMS: atom_id res chain seq x y z
N MET A 1 6.79 11.23 -1.73
CA MET A 1 5.47 11.11 -2.40
C MET A 1 4.53 12.07 -1.69
N GLY A 2 3.83 12.94 -2.42
CA GLY A 2 2.88 13.88 -1.80
C GLY A 2 1.88 13.10 -0.95
N LEU A 3 1.74 13.49 0.32
CA LEU A 3 0.83 12.82 1.24
C LEU A 3 -0.60 13.17 0.84
N TRP A 4 -1.24 12.28 0.08
CA TRP A 4 -2.69 12.30 -0.17
C TRP A 4 -3.45 11.90 1.10
N ASP A 5 -3.19 12.63 2.19
CA ASP A 5 -3.89 12.50 3.45
C ASP A 5 -5.19 13.32 3.44
N GLU A 6 -6.02 13.13 4.45
CA GLU A 6 -7.29 13.82 4.59
C GLU A 6 -7.15 15.34 4.54
N LYS A 7 -6.09 15.89 5.14
CA LYS A 7 -5.83 17.33 5.16
C LYS A 7 -5.54 17.86 3.76
N SER A 8 -4.70 17.16 3.00
CA SER A 8 -4.37 17.49 1.62
C SER A 8 -5.59 17.38 0.71
N LEU A 9 -6.41 16.33 0.88
CA LEU A 9 -7.64 16.13 0.11
C LEU A 9 -8.68 17.22 0.40
N LYS A 10 -8.84 17.61 1.67
CA LYS A 10 -9.73 18.70 2.08
C LYS A 10 -9.29 20.06 1.53
N ASN A 11 -7.99 20.28 1.33
CA ASN A 11 -7.51 21.53 0.74
C ASN A 11 -7.97 21.74 -0.71
N LEU A 12 -8.41 20.70 -1.42
CA LEU A 12 -8.96 20.84 -2.78
C LEU A 12 -10.24 21.68 -2.80
N GLU A 13 -11.02 21.69 -1.72
CA GLU A 13 -12.22 22.53 -1.57
C GLU A 13 -11.93 24.04 -1.72
N LYS A 14 -10.67 24.46 -1.50
CA LYS A 14 -10.27 25.86 -1.62
C LYS A 14 -10.11 26.33 -3.08
N PHE A 15 -9.92 25.38 -3.99
CA PHE A 15 -9.61 25.66 -5.39
C PHE A 15 -10.74 25.24 -6.34
N PHE A 16 -11.58 24.31 -5.91
CA PHE A 16 -12.66 23.73 -6.71
C PHE A 16 -13.98 23.84 -5.94
N ASN A 17 -15.10 24.03 -6.65
CA ASN A 17 -16.44 24.08 -6.06
C ASN A 17 -16.95 22.68 -5.68
N ILE A 18 -16.22 22.04 -4.78
CA ILE A 18 -16.46 20.67 -4.31
C ILE A 18 -16.32 20.64 -2.79
N LYS A 19 -16.99 19.68 -2.17
CA LYS A 19 -16.89 19.41 -0.73
C LYS A 19 -16.55 17.96 -0.49
N LEU A 20 -15.51 17.70 0.30
CA LEU A 20 -15.12 16.38 0.73
C LEU A 20 -16.20 15.81 1.64
N GLU A 21 -16.83 14.71 1.21
CA GLU A 21 -17.89 14.04 1.96
C GLU A 21 -17.34 12.87 2.77
N LYS A 22 -16.55 12.00 2.11
CA LYS A 22 -16.06 10.74 2.71
C LYS A 22 -14.68 10.40 2.19
N ILE A 23 -13.90 9.73 3.05
CA ILE A 23 -12.64 9.10 2.69
C ILE A 23 -12.72 7.62 3.06
N TYR A 24 -12.35 6.77 2.10
CA TYR A 24 -12.19 5.34 2.30
C TYR A 24 -10.73 4.99 2.10
N LEU A 25 -10.17 4.25 3.07
CA LEU A 25 -8.85 3.66 2.95
C LEU A 25 -9.03 2.21 2.53
N GLU A 26 -8.63 1.90 1.30
CA GLU A 26 -8.69 0.53 0.82
C GLU A 26 -7.58 -0.31 1.46
N PRO A 27 -7.85 -1.60 1.72
CA PRO A 27 -6.80 -2.54 2.05
C PRO A 27 -5.84 -2.69 0.87
N LEU A 28 -4.64 -3.20 1.15
CA LEU A 28 -3.66 -3.48 0.09
C LEU A 28 -4.28 -4.43 -0.96
N GLN A 29 -4.31 -3.99 -2.22
CA GLN A 29 -4.84 -4.82 -3.30
C GLN A 29 -3.85 -5.93 -3.69
N THR A 30 -4.38 -7.05 -4.17
CA THR A 30 -3.62 -8.29 -4.42
C THR A 30 -2.45 -8.12 -5.39
N TYR A 31 -2.62 -7.28 -6.42
CA TYR A 31 -1.57 -7.00 -7.40
C TYR A 31 -0.37 -6.23 -6.79
N HIS A 32 -0.54 -5.59 -5.63
CA HIS A 32 0.54 -4.90 -4.91
C HIS A 32 1.29 -5.79 -3.92
N TYR A 33 0.88 -7.03 -3.68
CA TYR A 33 1.51 -7.90 -2.68
C TYR A 33 2.98 -8.16 -2.96
N ARG A 34 3.31 -8.41 -4.24
CA ARG A 34 4.69 -8.64 -4.66
C ARG A 34 5.54 -7.38 -4.52
N LEU A 35 4.97 -6.22 -4.87
CA LEU A 35 5.63 -4.93 -4.73
C LEU A 35 5.91 -4.61 -3.26
N TYR A 36 4.91 -4.80 -2.40
CA TYR A 36 5.05 -4.62 -0.95
C TYR A 36 6.17 -5.50 -0.38
N TYR A 37 6.21 -6.78 -0.74
CA TYR A 37 7.29 -7.67 -0.31
C TYR A 37 8.67 -7.16 -0.77
N GLY A 38 8.77 -6.70 -2.01
CA GLY A 38 9.99 -6.12 -2.58
C GLY A 38 10.51 -4.95 -1.75
N ILE A 39 9.62 -4.01 -1.42
CA ILE A 39 9.95 -2.79 -0.68
C ILE A 39 10.32 -3.10 0.78
N ILE A 40 9.57 -3.96 1.45
CA ILE A 40 9.71 -4.15 2.91
C ILE A 40 10.80 -5.18 3.27
N PHE A 41 10.96 -6.23 2.46
CA PHE A 41 11.76 -7.41 2.83
C PHE A 41 12.89 -7.73 1.86
N ALA A 42 12.66 -7.67 0.54
CA ALA A 42 13.63 -8.20 -0.42
C ALA A 42 14.98 -7.46 -0.38
N GLU A 43 14.96 -6.15 -0.16
CA GLU A 43 16.18 -5.37 0.01
C GLU A 43 16.95 -5.70 1.30
N LYS A 44 16.22 -5.92 2.42
CA LYS A 44 16.83 -6.30 3.70
C LYS A 44 17.49 -7.67 3.59
N ILE A 45 16.80 -8.62 2.96
CA ILE A 45 17.33 -9.98 2.73
C ILE A 45 18.57 -9.92 1.82
N ARG A 46 18.56 -9.07 0.79
CA ARG A 46 19.74 -8.85 -0.07
C ARG A 46 20.94 -8.35 0.72
N LYS A 47 20.74 -7.40 1.64
CA LYS A 47 21.82 -6.86 2.48
C LYS A 47 22.39 -7.90 3.46
N VAL A 48 21.56 -8.78 4.01
CA VAL A 48 21.97 -9.77 5.02
C VAL A 48 22.62 -11.01 4.39
N PHE A 49 22.01 -11.55 3.33
CA PHE A 49 22.38 -12.86 2.78
C PHE A 49 23.19 -12.79 1.48
N GLY A 50 23.43 -11.60 0.94
CA GLY A 50 24.29 -11.38 -0.23
C GLY A 50 23.94 -12.32 -1.40
N PRO A 51 24.87 -13.18 -1.87
CA PRO A 51 24.62 -14.12 -2.97
C PRO A 51 23.49 -15.13 -2.71
N LEU A 52 23.28 -15.54 -1.44
CA LEU A 52 22.22 -16.47 -1.06
C LEU A 52 20.83 -15.80 -1.03
N ALA A 53 20.77 -14.48 -1.15
CA ALA A 53 19.51 -13.76 -1.11
C ALA A 53 18.57 -14.11 -2.28
N LYS A 54 19.08 -14.50 -3.45
CA LYS A 54 18.25 -14.88 -4.61
C LYS A 54 17.34 -16.08 -4.31
N PRO A 55 17.85 -17.25 -3.94
CA PRO A 55 17.00 -18.40 -3.61
C PRO A 55 16.13 -18.14 -2.38
N ILE A 56 16.65 -17.44 -1.36
CA ILE A 56 15.91 -17.09 -0.14
C ILE A 56 14.71 -16.18 -0.47
N ASN A 57 14.90 -15.11 -1.24
CA ASN A 57 13.84 -14.20 -1.66
C ASN A 57 12.77 -14.90 -2.51
N LYS A 58 13.15 -15.91 -3.32
CA LYS A 58 12.20 -16.69 -4.12
C LYS A 58 11.25 -17.50 -3.23
N ILE A 59 11.77 -18.13 -2.19
CA ILE A 59 11.00 -18.95 -1.25
C ILE A 59 10.15 -18.04 -0.36
N LEU A 60 10.79 -17.07 0.29
CA LEU A 60 10.10 -16.14 1.20
C LEU A 60 9.06 -15.29 0.48
N GLY A 61 9.29 -14.89 -0.77
CA GLY A 61 8.30 -14.17 -1.57
C GLY A 61 7.05 -14.99 -1.88
N ARG A 62 7.17 -16.32 -2.05
CA ARG A 62 6.01 -17.22 -2.20
C ARG A 62 5.27 -17.38 -0.89
N ILE A 63 5.99 -17.56 0.21
CA ILE A 63 5.41 -17.67 1.56
C ILE A 63 4.67 -16.38 1.92
N SER A 64 5.29 -15.22 1.70
CA SER A 64 4.66 -13.92 1.98
C SER A 64 3.41 -13.70 1.14
N LEU A 65 3.44 -14.08 -0.14
CA LEU A 65 2.26 -13.99 -1.01
C LEU A 65 1.14 -14.89 -0.50
N TYR A 66 1.46 -16.13 -0.14
CA TYR A 66 0.50 -17.06 0.45
C TYR A 66 -0.12 -16.50 1.73
N LEU A 67 0.69 -15.96 2.64
CA LEU A 67 0.21 -15.32 3.87
C LEU A 67 -0.64 -14.09 3.57
N MET A 68 -0.27 -13.24 2.62
CA MET A 68 -1.09 -12.08 2.25
C MET A 68 -2.44 -12.50 1.69
N VAL A 69 -2.53 -13.58 0.93
CA VAL A 69 -3.80 -14.07 0.37
C VAL A 69 -4.68 -14.74 1.43
N HIS A 70 -4.10 -15.53 2.34
CA HIS A 70 -4.85 -16.40 3.25
C HIS A 70 -4.97 -15.85 4.68
N THR A 71 -4.47 -14.64 4.94
CA THR A 71 -4.57 -14.00 6.27
C THR A 71 -5.11 -12.58 6.14
N ASN A 72 -5.50 -12.00 7.27
CA ASN A 72 -5.98 -10.61 7.33
C ASN A 72 -4.83 -9.56 7.30
N LEU A 73 -3.61 -9.93 6.91
CA LEU A 73 -2.48 -9.00 6.77
C LEU A 73 -2.78 -7.82 5.83
N PRO A 74 -3.39 -8.00 4.64
CA PRO A 74 -3.67 -6.89 3.73
C PRO A 74 -4.63 -5.86 4.31
N GLN A 75 -5.58 -6.30 5.16
CA GLN A 75 -6.56 -5.41 5.80
C GLN A 75 -5.93 -4.47 6.83
N LYS A 76 -4.76 -4.84 7.36
CA LYS A 76 -3.98 -4.01 8.29
C LYS A 76 -3.11 -2.98 7.58
N ILE A 77 -2.85 -3.16 6.29
CA ILE A 77 -2.06 -2.25 5.47
C ILE A 77 -3.01 -1.28 4.79
N LYS A 78 -3.06 -0.03 5.28
CA LYS A 78 -3.93 1.04 4.80
C LYS A 78 -3.11 2.19 4.20
N GLY A 79 -3.76 3.01 3.39
CA GLY A 79 -3.17 4.26 2.89
C GLY A 79 -2.35 4.12 1.59
N HIS A 80 -2.26 2.91 1.03
CA HIS A 80 -1.73 2.73 -0.34
C HIS A 80 -2.73 3.19 -1.41
N THR A 81 -4.03 3.04 -1.13
CA THR A 81 -5.09 3.57 -1.97
C THR A 81 -6.10 4.29 -1.09
N VAL A 82 -6.41 5.52 -1.49
CA VAL A 82 -7.34 6.42 -0.81
C VAL A 82 -8.40 6.78 -1.83
N ILE A 83 -9.66 6.49 -1.50
CA ILE A 83 -10.81 6.90 -2.28
C ILE A 83 -11.46 8.06 -1.55
N ALA A 84 -11.44 9.24 -2.16
CA ALA A 84 -12.11 10.42 -1.65
C ALA A 84 -13.38 10.69 -2.47
N VAL A 85 -14.50 10.85 -1.79
CA VAL A 85 -15.79 11.20 -2.40
C VAL A 85 -16.02 12.68 -2.19
N PHE A 86 -16.20 13.40 -3.29
CA PHE A 86 -16.49 14.82 -3.29
C PHE A 86 -17.88 15.08 -3.86
N LEU A 87 -18.64 15.96 -3.20
CA LEU A 87 -19.90 16.48 -3.70
C LEU A 87 -19.64 17.78 -4.45
N LYS A 88 -20.18 17.88 -5.67
CA LYS A 88 -20.19 19.14 -6.41
C LYS A 88 -21.15 20.11 -5.73
N GLN A 89 -20.67 21.32 -5.48
CA GLN A 89 -21.48 22.44 -4.99
C GLN A 89 -22.00 23.30 -6.15
#